data_AF-G2H1F7-F1
#
_entry.id   AF-G2H1F7-F1
#
_cell.length_a   1.000
_cell.length_b   1.000
_cell.length_c   1.000
_cell.angle_alpha   90.00
_cell.angle_beta   90.00
_cell.angle_gamma   90.00
#
_symmetry.space_group_name_H-M   'P 1'
#
loop_
_entity.id
_entity.type
_entity.pdbx_description
1 polymer ?
#
loop_
_entity_poly.entity_id
_entity_poly.type
_entity_poly.pdbx_seq_one_letter_code
_entity_poly.pdbx_strand_id
1 'polypeptide(L)'
;MQRLQRQKIYQRNTGFTLPEIMIALSFGSLILLSAVKIYPQFRQQVSILYQHYRLEQIMRQGIFIIEKDLRRAGFCKKKCYGSAITLSQYRGEIENSCIIIAYDLNRNGHWEEEGHENSEYFGYRLHNGSLEAQRGGKTCFGNGWEKLFDPQEIQ
;
A
#
# COMPACT_ATOMS: atom_id res chain seq x y z
N MET A 1 -74.64 32.58 3.73
CA MET A 1 -73.53 32.11 2.89
C MET A 1 -72.68 31.11 3.69
N GLN A 2 -72.57 29.88 3.15
CA GLN A 2 -71.57 28.83 3.39
C GLN A 2 -71.11 28.50 4.83
N ARG A 3 -71.74 27.46 5.42
CA ARG A 3 -71.12 26.65 6.49
C ARG A 3 -70.02 25.78 5.86
N LEU A 4 -68.75 26.11 6.11
CA LEU A 4 -67.61 25.22 5.84
C LEU A 4 -67.65 24.05 6.84
N GLN A 5 -67.87 22.84 6.31
CA GLN A 5 -67.77 21.59 7.07
C GLN A 5 -66.30 21.33 7.44
N ARG A 6 -65.97 21.36 8.73
CA ARG A 6 -64.72 20.78 9.24
C ARG A 6 -64.86 19.24 9.22
N GLN A 7 -64.26 18.58 8.23
CA GLN A 7 -64.04 17.14 8.28
C GLN A 7 -62.99 16.85 9.36
N LYS A 8 -63.41 16.23 10.47
CA LYS A 8 -62.48 15.65 11.45
C LYS A 8 -61.87 14.39 10.82
N ILE A 9 -60.59 14.43 10.49
CA ILE A 9 -59.82 13.24 10.12
C ILE A 9 -59.69 12.39 11.39
N TYR A 10 -60.53 11.36 11.52
CA TYR A 10 -60.36 10.33 12.54
C TYR A 10 -59.25 9.38 12.08
N GLN A 11 -58.05 9.54 12.62
CA GLN A 11 -56.98 8.55 12.49
C GLN A 11 -57.43 7.28 13.23
N ARG A 12 -57.77 6.24 12.47
CA ARG A 12 -58.16 4.94 13.02
C ARG A 12 -56.88 4.21 13.42
N ASN A 13 -56.59 4.11 14.71
CA ASN A 13 -55.49 3.29 15.20
C ASN A 13 -55.85 1.81 14.97
N THR A 14 -55.41 1.25 13.84
CA THR A 14 -55.46 -0.18 13.57
C THR A 14 -54.26 -0.83 14.25
N GLY A 15 -54.49 -1.53 15.36
CA GLY A 15 -53.47 -2.37 15.99
C GLY A 15 -53.24 -3.67 15.20
N PHE A 16 -52.07 -4.26 15.38
CA PHE A 16 -51.76 -5.57 14.80
C PHE A 16 -52.41 -6.70 15.60
N THR A 17 -52.79 -7.76 14.91
CA THR A 17 -53.30 -8.96 15.59
C THR A 17 -52.14 -9.78 16.16
N LEU A 18 -52.38 -10.52 17.24
CA LEU A 18 -51.38 -11.42 17.84
C LEU A 18 -50.72 -12.38 16.82
N PRO A 19 -51.47 -13.11 15.96
CA PRO A 19 -50.86 -14.00 14.97
C PRO A 19 -50.02 -13.25 13.93
N GLU A 20 -50.38 -12.04 13.56
CA GLU A 20 -49.63 -11.20 12.62
C GLU A 20 -48.25 -10.82 13.18
N ILE A 21 -48.19 -10.46 14.47
CA ILE A 21 -46.93 -10.22 15.18
C ILE A 21 -46.10 -11.51 15.30
N MET A 22 -46.73 -12.65 15.59
CA MET A 22 -46.01 -13.92 15.65
C MET A 22 -45.37 -14.30 14.32
N ILE A 23 -46.08 -14.10 13.20
CA ILE A 23 -45.57 -14.36 11.86
C ILE A 23 -44.42 -13.40 11.53
N ALA A 24 -44.59 -12.11 11.80
CA ALA A 24 -43.56 -11.09 11.55
C ALA A 24 -42.26 -11.37 12.33
N LEU A 25 -42.37 -11.72 13.62
CA LEU A 25 -41.21 -12.09 14.45
C LEU A 25 -40.54 -13.38 13.96
N SER A 26 -41.33 -14.35 13.49
CA SER A 26 -40.81 -15.60 12.93
C SER A 26 -39.95 -15.33 11.69
N PHE A 27 -40.47 -14.56 10.73
CA PHE A 27 -39.70 -14.22 9.53
C PHE A 27 -38.50 -13.31 9.83
N GLY A 28 -38.66 -12.32 10.72
CA GLY A 28 -37.58 -11.42 11.11
C GLY A 28 -36.41 -12.16 11.75
N SER A 29 -36.69 -13.10 12.65
CA SER A 29 -35.64 -13.90 13.28
C SER A 29 -34.91 -14.82 12.30
N LEU A 30 -35.63 -15.43 11.34
CA LEU A 30 -35.02 -16.24 10.28
C LEU A 30 -34.07 -15.43 9.39
N ILE A 31 -34.46 -14.20 9.01
CA ILE A 31 -33.62 -13.30 8.21
C ILE A 31 -32.38 -12.89 9.00
N LEU A 32 -32.55 -12.49 10.27
CA LEU A 32 -31.43 -12.08 11.13
C LEU A 32 -30.42 -13.21 11.34
N LEU A 33 -30.88 -14.43 11.62
CA LEU A 33 -30.01 -15.60 11.77
C LEU A 33 -29.24 -15.91 10.48
N SER A 34 -29.89 -15.74 9.32
CA SER A 34 -29.25 -15.92 8.02
C SER A 34 -28.13 -14.90 7.80
N ALA A 35 -28.39 -13.63 8.09
CA ALA A 35 -27.39 -12.56 7.98
C ALA A 35 -26.19 -12.78 8.93
N VAL A 36 -26.46 -13.17 10.18
CA VAL A 36 -25.41 -13.47 11.17
C VAL A 36 -24.52 -14.62 10.72
N LYS A 37 -25.08 -15.66 10.07
CA LYS A 37 -24.31 -16.78 9.53
C LYS A 37 -23.41 -16.39 8.36
N ILE A 38 -23.86 -15.50 7.48
CA ILE A 38 -23.12 -15.11 6.28
C ILE A 38 -22.03 -14.07 6.59
N TYR A 39 -22.25 -13.24 7.61
CA TYR A 39 -21.35 -12.17 8.01
C TYR A 39 -19.87 -12.58 8.23
N PRO A 40 -19.52 -13.64 8.99
CA PRO A 40 -18.12 -14.00 9.23
C PRO A 40 -17.41 -14.42 7.93
N GLN A 41 -18.10 -15.14 7.05
CA GLN A 41 -17.54 -15.54 5.76
C GLN A 41 -17.29 -14.31 4.87
N PHE A 42 -18.22 -13.35 4.84
CA PHE A 42 -18.04 -12.10 4.11
C PHE A 42 -16.86 -11.27 4.67
N ARG A 43 -16.79 -11.12 5.99
CA ARG A 43 -15.67 -10.46 6.69
C ARG A 43 -14.32 -11.06 6.30
N GLN A 44 -14.21 -12.39 6.30
CA GLN A 44 -12.98 -13.08 5.96
C GLN A 44 -12.56 -12.82 4.51
N GLN A 45 -13.50 -12.89 3.56
CA GLN A 45 -13.22 -12.61 2.15
C GLN A 45 -12.76 -11.16 1.93
N VAL A 46 -13.44 -10.19 2.56
CA VAL A 46 -13.04 -8.78 2.48
C VAL A 46 -11.64 -8.56 3.07
N SER A 47 -11.32 -9.24 4.19
CA SER A 47 -9.99 -9.15 4.80
C SER A 47 -8.89 -9.68 3.88
N ILE A 48 -9.11 -10.83 3.24
CA ILE A 48 -8.15 -11.43 2.30
C ILE A 48 -7.95 -10.52 1.08
N LEU A 49 -9.03 -9.99 0.52
CA LEU A 49 -8.95 -9.06 -0.60
C LEU A 49 -8.17 -7.80 -0.23
N TYR A 50 -8.40 -7.26 0.97
CA TYR A 50 -7.68 -6.10 1.47
C TYR A 50 -6.18 -6.38 1.63
N GLN A 51 -5.79 -7.54 2.14
CA GLN A 51 -4.38 -7.95 2.26
C GLN A 51 -3.70 -8.01 0.90
N HIS A 52 -4.33 -8.66 -0.10
CA HIS A 52 -3.79 -8.72 -1.45
C HIS A 52 -3.62 -7.33 -2.09
N TYR A 53 -4.64 -6.48 -1.96
CA TYR A 53 -4.59 -5.12 -2.48
C TYR A 53 -3.48 -4.29 -1.81
N ARG A 54 -3.31 -4.43 -0.49
CA ARG A 54 -2.27 -3.73 0.27
C ARG A 54 -0.88 -4.15 -0.19
N LEU A 55 -0.64 -5.45 -0.35
CA LEU A 55 0.63 -5.97 -0.86
C LEU A 55 0.93 -5.42 -2.26
N GLU A 56 -0.05 -5.45 -3.17
CA GLU A 56 0.10 -4.90 -4.51
C GLU A 56 0.48 -3.41 -4.48
N GLN A 57 -0.18 -2.63 -3.64
CA GLN A 57 0.09 -1.21 -3.49
C GLN A 57 1.52 -0.94 -3.00
N ILE A 58 2.00 -1.69 -1.99
CA ILE A 58 3.36 -1.55 -1.47
C ILE A 58 4.40 -1.91 -2.54
N MET A 59 4.19 -3.01 -3.25
CA MET A 59 5.10 -3.43 -4.33
C MET A 59 5.15 -2.39 -5.46
N ARG A 60 4.00 -1.84 -5.87
CA ARG A 60 3.93 -0.76 -6.86
C ARG A 60 4.67 0.49 -6.38
N GLN A 61 4.55 0.84 -5.10
CA GLN A 61 5.26 1.99 -4.53
C GLN A 61 6.79 1.77 -4.55
N GLY A 62 7.26 0.59 -4.17
CA GLY A 62 8.69 0.27 -4.23
C GLY A 62 9.26 0.32 -5.64
N ILE A 63 8.56 -0.28 -6.61
CA ILE A 63 8.94 -0.22 -8.04
C ILE A 63 8.98 1.23 -8.51
N PHE A 64 7.98 2.05 -8.15
CA PHE A 64 7.92 3.46 -8.56
C PHE A 64 9.11 4.27 -8.03
N ILE A 65 9.55 4.02 -6.80
CA ILE A 65 10.73 4.68 -6.22
C ILE A 65 12.00 4.32 -7.00
N ILE A 66 12.20 3.02 -7.26
CA ILE A 66 13.36 2.53 -8.02
C ILE A 66 13.34 3.06 -9.46
N GLU A 67 12.18 3.02 -10.12
CA GLU A 67 12.00 3.55 -11.47
C GLU A 67 12.35 5.04 -11.55
N LYS A 68 11.89 5.83 -10.58
CA LYS A 68 12.20 7.27 -10.51
C LYS A 68 13.70 7.52 -10.45
N ASP A 69 14.42 6.76 -9.64
CA ASP A 69 15.88 6.92 -9.53
C ASP A 69 16.59 6.41 -10.78
N LEU A 70 16.14 5.29 -11.35
CA LEU A 70 16.68 4.73 -12.58
C LEU A 70 16.52 5.68 -13.77
N ARG A 71 15.35 6.34 -13.90
CA ARG A 71 15.10 7.37 -14.93
C ARG A 71 16.02 8.58 -14.81
N ARG A 72 16.59 8.82 -13.63
CA ARG A 72 17.51 9.94 -13.35
C ARG A 72 18.97 9.53 -13.43
N ALA A 73 19.26 8.24 -13.55
CA ALA A 73 20.61 7.72 -13.58
C ALA A 73 21.47 8.47 -14.61
N GLY A 74 22.64 8.91 -14.18
CA GLY A 74 23.61 9.59 -15.04
C GLY A 74 23.31 11.07 -15.28
N PHE A 75 22.20 11.60 -14.76
CA PHE A 75 21.96 13.04 -14.78
C PHE A 75 23.11 13.77 -14.06
N CYS A 76 23.66 14.77 -14.74
CA CYS A 76 24.71 15.64 -14.22
C CYS A 76 24.57 17.02 -14.87
N LYS A 77 24.65 18.10 -14.09
CA LYS A 77 24.58 19.46 -14.65
C LYS A 77 25.78 19.79 -15.56
N LYS A 78 26.94 19.21 -15.24
CA LYS A 78 28.19 19.34 -16.01
C LYS A 78 28.64 17.95 -16.46
N LYS A 79 29.94 17.67 -16.40
CA LYS A 79 30.52 16.34 -16.59
C LYS A 79 30.81 15.73 -15.23
N CYS A 80 30.10 14.65 -14.93
CA CYS A 80 30.40 13.73 -13.84
C CYS A 80 31.16 12.53 -14.43
N TYR A 81 32.07 11.94 -13.66
CA TYR A 81 32.89 10.81 -14.09
C TYR A 81 32.54 9.56 -13.29
N GLY A 82 32.63 8.39 -13.95
CA GLY A 82 32.30 7.10 -13.35
C GLY A 82 31.05 6.47 -13.96
N SER A 83 30.68 5.31 -13.41
CA SER A 83 29.50 4.56 -13.85
C SER A 83 28.26 5.04 -13.10
N ALA A 84 27.32 5.62 -13.85
CA ALA A 84 26.03 6.06 -13.31
C ALA A 84 25.15 4.91 -12.79
N ILE A 85 25.38 3.71 -13.31
CA ILE A 85 24.69 2.49 -12.90
C ILE A 85 25.76 1.41 -12.70
N THR A 86 25.74 0.76 -11.56
CA THR A 86 26.58 -0.40 -11.27
C THR A 86 25.68 -1.54 -10.82
N LEU A 87 25.81 -2.69 -11.46
CA LEU A 87 25.12 -3.93 -11.08
C LEU A 87 26.08 -4.87 -10.37
N SER A 88 25.61 -5.51 -9.30
CA SER A 88 26.34 -6.53 -8.56
C SER A 88 25.35 -7.35 -7.73
N GLN A 89 25.83 -8.00 -6.66
CA GLN A 89 25.03 -8.85 -5.78
C GLN A 89 25.63 -8.84 -4.37
N TYR A 90 24.78 -9.05 -3.36
CA TYR A 90 25.27 -9.40 -2.03
C TYR A 90 25.76 -10.86 -2.03
N ARG A 91 26.64 -11.22 -1.08
CA ARG A 91 27.23 -12.56 -1.03
C ARG A 91 26.15 -13.61 -0.80
N GLY A 92 26.03 -14.57 -1.71
CA GLY A 92 25.04 -15.65 -1.64
C GLY A 92 23.69 -15.32 -2.26
N GLU A 93 23.50 -14.08 -2.74
CA GLU A 93 22.34 -13.70 -3.53
C GLU A 93 22.56 -13.96 -5.02
N ILE A 94 21.46 -13.91 -5.78
CA ILE A 94 21.46 -14.08 -7.24
C ILE A 94 22.27 -12.95 -7.90
N GLU A 95 22.94 -13.23 -9.02
CA GLU A 95 23.66 -12.19 -9.78
C GLU A 95 22.75 -11.04 -10.20
N ASN A 96 23.29 -9.82 -10.23
CA ASN A 96 22.56 -8.60 -10.58
C ASN A 96 21.36 -8.29 -9.68
N SER A 97 21.34 -8.84 -8.45
CA SER A 97 20.32 -8.56 -7.43
C SER A 97 20.53 -7.25 -6.67
N CYS A 98 21.58 -6.50 -7.00
CA CYS A 98 21.87 -5.20 -6.44
C CYS A 98 22.22 -4.20 -7.54
N ILE A 99 21.68 -2.99 -7.40
CA ILE A 99 21.91 -1.87 -8.29
C ILE A 99 22.29 -0.63 -7.47
N ILE A 100 23.36 0.04 -7.88
CA ILE A 100 23.76 1.36 -7.39
C ILE A 100 23.56 2.36 -8.52
N ILE A 101 22.84 3.43 -8.23
CA ILE A 101 22.46 4.49 -9.17
C ILE A 101 23.08 5.80 -8.71
N ALA A 102 23.73 6.53 -9.61
CA ALA A 102 24.30 7.85 -9.34
C ALA A 102 23.63 8.93 -10.19
N TYR A 103 23.29 10.06 -9.57
CA TYR A 103 22.81 11.26 -10.27
C TYR A 103 22.99 12.53 -9.44
N ASP A 104 23.32 13.64 -10.11
CA ASP A 104 23.52 14.98 -9.54
C ASP A 104 22.18 15.56 -9.06
N LEU A 105 21.83 15.30 -7.80
CA LEU A 105 20.59 15.72 -7.16
C LEU A 105 20.61 17.21 -6.88
N ASN A 106 21.73 17.74 -6.39
CA ASN A 106 21.86 19.14 -5.97
C ASN A 106 22.22 20.09 -7.13
N ARG A 107 22.57 19.55 -8.30
CA ARG A 107 22.91 20.28 -9.53
C ARG A 107 24.18 21.12 -9.38
N ASN A 108 25.18 20.63 -8.66
CA ASN A 108 26.48 21.30 -8.51
C ASN A 108 27.50 20.86 -9.58
N GLY A 109 27.20 19.80 -10.34
CA GLY A 109 28.00 19.33 -11.46
C GLY A 109 29.06 18.29 -11.12
N HIS A 110 28.97 17.62 -9.98
CA HIS A 110 29.72 16.40 -9.64
C HIS A 110 28.85 15.49 -8.78
N TRP A 111 29.12 14.19 -8.77
CA TRP A 111 28.44 13.27 -7.86
C TRP A 111 29.09 13.28 -6.49
N GLU A 112 28.33 13.61 -5.46
CA GLU A 112 28.80 13.56 -4.08
C GLU A 112 29.15 12.12 -3.65
N GLU A 113 30.37 11.95 -3.14
CA GLU A 113 30.97 10.65 -2.80
C GLU A 113 30.29 9.93 -1.62
N GLU A 114 30.71 8.69 -1.35
CA GLU A 114 30.22 7.88 -0.21
C GLU A 114 30.60 8.53 1.14
N GLY A 115 29.72 8.40 2.13
CA GLY A 115 29.91 8.97 3.47
C GLY A 115 29.56 10.46 3.59
N HIS A 116 29.23 11.14 2.49
CA HIS A 116 28.71 12.51 2.52
C HIS A 116 27.20 12.50 2.83
N GLU A 117 26.70 13.41 3.68
CA GLU A 117 25.26 13.50 4.00
C GLU A 117 24.41 13.75 2.74
N ASN A 118 25.00 14.45 1.77
CA ASN A 118 24.39 14.75 0.49
C ASN A 118 24.78 13.76 -0.62
N SER A 119 25.30 12.57 -0.27
CA SER A 119 25.73 11.60 -1.27
C SER A 119 24.65 11.35 -2.33
N GLU A 120 25.13 11.21 -3.55
CA GLU A 120 24.32 11.14 -4.77
C GLU A 120 24.29 9.74 -5.38
N TYR A 121 24.66 8.75 -4.55
CA TYR A 121 24.54 7.33 -4.82
C TYR A 121 23.33 6.76 -4.08
N PHE A 122 22.50 6.02 -4.81
CA PHE A 122 21.28 5.40 -4.33
C PHE A 122 21.33 3.91 -4.66
N GLY A 123 21.37 3.07 -3.63
CA GLY A 123 21.50 1.64 -3.75
C GLY A 123 20.19 0.92 -3.45
N TYR A 124 19.94 -0.15 -4.18
CA TYR A 124 18.84 -1.09 -3.97
C TYR A 124 19.37 -2.51 -4.10
N ARG A 125 19.10 -3.40 -3.14
CA ARG A 125 19.55 -4.80 -3.19
C ARG A 125 18.55 -5.79 -2.65
N LEU A 126 18.59 -7.01 -3.15
CA LEU A 126 18.01 -8.16 -2.46
C LEU A 126 18.97 -8.65 -1.38
N HIS A 127 18.45 -8.90 -0.19
CA HIS A 127 19.19 -9.56 0.87
C HIS A 127 18.24 -10.37 1.76
N ASN A 128 18.44 -11.68 1.84
CA ASN A 128 17.69 -12.60 2.67
C ASN A 128 16.15 -12.48 2.45
N GLY A 129 15.74 -12.42 1.20
CA GLY A 129 14.33 -12.28 0.78
C GLY A 129 13.72 -10.90 1.04
N SER A 130 14.49 -9.92 1.52
CA SER A 130 14.05 -8.54 1.72
C SER A 130 14.68 -7.63 0.67
N LEU A 131 13.89 -6.68 0.16
CA LEU A 131 14.41 -5.58 -0.64
C LEU A 131 14.91 -4.49 0.31
N GLU A 132 16.18 -4.11 0.16
CA GLU A 132 16.84 -3.10 0.98
C GLU A 132 17.25 -1.91 0.12
N ALA A 133 17.26 -0.73 0.71
CA ALA A 133 17.72 0.50 0.10
C ALA A 133 18.80 1.17 0.96
N GLN A 134 19.70 1.90 0.31
CA GLN A 134 20.71 2.69 0.99
C GLN A 134 20.96 3.97 0.21
N ARG A 135 21.16 5.08 0.92
CA ARG A 135 21.74 6.29 0.34
C ARG A 135 23.21 6.40 0.72
N GLY A 136 24.02 6.76 -0.26
CA GLY A 136 25.44 7.04 -0.10
C GLY A 136 26.36 5.83 -0.10
N GLY A 137 25.85 4.63 -0.38
CA GLY A 137 26.67 3.44 -0.59
C GLY A 137 27.07 3.29 -2.05
N LYS A 138 28.34 2.97 -2.31
CA LYS A 138 28.84 2.65 -3.66
C LYS A 138 28.95 1.15 -3.95
N THR A 139 28.82 0.34 -2.91
CA THR A 139 28.96 -1.11 -3.02
C THR A 139 27.71 -1.79 -2.52
N CYS A 140 27.46 -3.00 -3.01
CA CYS A 140 26.34 -3.83 -2.56
C CYS A 140 26.60 -4.52 -1.22
N PHE A 141 27.76 -4.26 -0.61
CA PHE A 141 28.20 -4.83 0.66
C PHE A 141 28.23 -3.75 1.74
N GLY A 142 28.38 -4.18 2.99
CA GLY A 142 28.52 -3.27 4.12
C GLY A 142 27.20 -2.95 4.81
N ASN A 143 27.26 -1.91 5.65
CA ASN A 143 26.23 -1.51 6.60
C ASN A 143 25.47 -0.28 6.09
N GLY A 144 24.37 0.09 6.76
CA GLY A 144 23.55 1.26 6.39
C GLY A 144 22.46 0.97 5.37
N TRP A 145 22.18 -0.31 5.13
CA TRP A 145 21.04 -0.77 4.35
C TRP A 145 19.81 -0.88 5.23
N GLU A 146 18.69 -0.35 4.74
CA GLU A 146 17.40 -0.37 5.41
C GLU A 146 16.40 -1.15 4.59
N LYS A 147 15.54 -1.94 5.24
CA LYS A 147 14.47 -2.65 4.54
C LYS A 147 13.50 -1.63 3.93
N LEU A 148 13.22 -1.77 2.64
CA LEU A 148 12.30 -0.89 1.94
C LEU A 148 10.84 -1.09 2.39
N PHE A 149 10.54 -2.28 2.91
CA PHE A 149 9.22 -2.71 3.32
C PHE A 149 9.28 -3.32 4.73
N ASP A 150 8.21 -3.16 5.52
CA ASP A 150 8.08 -3.84 6.81
C ASP A 150 7.80 -5.34 6.57
N PRO A 151 8.57 -6.27 7.14
CA PRO A 151 8.31 -7.70 7.03
C PRO A 151 6.88 -8.13 7.39
N GLN A 152 6.19 -7.40 8.27
CA GLN A 152 4.81 -7.71 8.65
C GLN A 152 3.79 -7.37 7.54
N GLU A 153 4.16 -6.53 6.57
CA GLU A 153 3.28 -6.13 5.46
C GLU A 153 3.37 -7.08 4.25
N ILE A 154 4.37 -7.96 4.20
CA ILE A 154 4.68 -8.84 3.05
C ILE A 154 4.54 -10.33 3.38
N GLN A 155 3.97 -10.68 4.54
CA GLN A 155 3.74 -12.06 4.97
C GLN A 155 2.35 -12.57 4.62
#